data_AF-A0A3B8IB28-F1
#
_entry.id   AF-A0A3B8IB28-F1
#
_cell.length_a   1.000
_cell.length_b   1.000
_cell.length_c   1.000
_cell.angle_alpha   90.00
_cell.angle_beta   90.00
_cell.angle_gamma   90.00
#
_symmetry.space_group_name_H-M   'P 1'
#
loop_
_entity.id
_entity.type
_entity.pdbx_description
1 polymer ?
#
loop_
_entity_poly.entity_id
_entity_poly.type
_entity_poly.pdbx_seq_one_letter_code
_entity_poly.pdbx_strand_id
1 'polypeptide(L)' 'GAHAQMEPNGSVAEVKNGRATIYVSTQVPAVTRREVAERLGWDEEQVEIRPTYLGGGF' A
#
# COMPACT_ATOMS: atom_id res chain seq x y z
N GLY A 1 -6.50 -2.39 22.91
CA GLY A 1 -7.04 -3.57 22.20
C GLY A 1 -6.21 -3.75 20.95
N ALA A 2 -5.70 -4.96 20.72
CA ALA A 2 -5.05 -5.29 19.45
C ALA A 2 -6.14 -5.60 18.42
N HIS A 3 -6.06 -4.99 17.23
CA HIS A 3 -6.95 -5.30 16.12
C HIS A 3 -6.74 -6.77 15.73
N ALA A 4 -7.77 -7.58 15.89
CA ALA A 4 -7.76 -9.02 15.69
C ALA A 4 -8.16 -9.34 14.25
N GLN A 5 -7.36 -8.83 13.29
CA GLN A 5 -7.55 -9.06 11.87
C GLN A 5 -7.19 -10.53 11.55
N MET A 6 -8.11 -11.25 10.90
CA MET A 6 -7.91 -12.68 10.54
C MET A 6 -7.02 -12.87 9.30
N GLU A 7 -6.87 -11.85 8.44
CA GLU A 7 -5.80 -11.82 7.44
C GLU A 7 -4.57 -11.12 8.03
N PRO A 8 -3.36 -11.71 7.92
CA PRO A 8 -2.14 -10.98 8.24
C PRO A 8 -2.12 -9.68 7.43
N ASN A 9 -1.65 -8.57 8.01
CA ASN A 9 -1.39 -7.34 7.27
C ASN A 9 -0.36 -7.63 6.16
N GLY A 10 -0.87 -8.06 5.00
CA GLY A 10 -0.10 -8.43 3.83
C GLY A 10 -0.17 -7.29 2.84
N SER A 11 0.97 -6.69 2.54
CA SER A 11 1.13 -5.82 1.38
C SER A 11 1.97 -6.55 0.34
N VAL A 12 1.50 -6.59 -0.90
CA VAL A 12 2.33 -7.06 -2.02
C VAL A 12 2.80 -5.84 -2.80
N ALA A 13 4.10 -5.71 -2.99
CA ALA A 13 4.68 -4.68 -3.84
C ALA A 13 5.27 -5.33 -5.10
N GLU A 14 4.72 -5.00 -6.26
CA GLU A 14 5.32 -5.33 -7.56
C GLU A 14 6.16 -4.14 -8.02
N VAL A 15 7.47 -4.34 -8.15
CA VAL A 15 8.40 -3.29 -8.63
C VAL A 15 8.91 -3.66 -10.02
N LYS A 16 8.59 -2.82 -11.02
CA LYS A 16 9.00 -3.02 -12.42
C LYS A 16 9.35 -1.68 -13.07
N ASN A 17 10.48 -1.63 -13.76
CA ASN A 17 10.91 -0.48 -14.57
C ASN A 17 10.86 0.88 -13.82
N GLY A 18 11.31 0.91 -12.57
CA GLY A 18 11.32 2.12 -11.74
C GLY A 18 9.94 2.58 -11.28
N ARG A 19 8.93 1.70 -11.30
CA ARG A 19 7.60 1.93 -10.73
C ARG A 19 7.23 0.82 -9.76
N ALA A 20 6.45 1.16 -8.73
CA ALA A 20 5.90 0.23 -7.76
C ALA A 20 4.38 0.24 -7.83
N THR A 21 3.79 -0.94 -7.96
CA THR A 21 2.36 -1.16 -7.71
C THR A 21 2.22 -1.88 -6.38
N ILE A 22 1.51 -1.26 -5.43
CA ILE A 22 1.37 -1.76 -4.06
C ILE A 22 -0.09 -2.13 -3.84
N TYR A 23 -0.29 -3.42 -3.60
CA TYR A 23 -1.57 -3.99 -3.21
C TYR A 23 -1.63 -4.02 -1.70
N VAL A 24 -2.45 -3.14 -1.13
CA VAL A 24 -2.59 -3.01 0.31
C VAL A 24 -4.01 -2.58 0.66
N SER A 25 -4.57 -3.21 1.69
CA SER A 25 -5.86 -2.81 2.26
C SER A 25 -5.64 -1.56 3.11
N THR A 26 -5.79 -0.38 2.50
CA THR A 26 -5.62 0.91 3.17
C THR A 26 -6.84 1.80 2.96
N GLN A 27 -7.28 2.47 4.03
CA GLN A 27 -8.34 3.48 3.97
C GLN A 27 -7.82 4.84 3.46
N VAL A 28 -6.50 4.99 3.36
CA VAL A 28 -5.81 6.24 2.99
C VAL A 28 -4.76 5.99 1.88
N PRO A 29 -5.19 5.58 0.67
CA PRO A 29 -4.27 5.25 -0.42
C PRO A 29 -3.37 6.42 -0.84
N ALA A 30 -3.87 7.66 -0.82
CA ALA A 30 -3.07 8.84 -1.17
C ALA A 30 -1.91 9.08 -0.19
N VAL A 31 -2.18 8.99 1.12
CA VAL A 31 -1.14 9.12 2.15
C VAL A 31 -0.14 7.97 2.03
N THR A 32 -0.64 6.74 1.85
CA THR A 32 0.20 5.56 1.66
C THR A 32 1.14 5.71 0.47
N ARG A 33 0.64 6.24 -0.65
CA ARG A 33 1.44 6.52 -1.85
C ARG A 33 2.60 7.48 -1.55
N ARG A 34 2.28 8.62 -0.92
CA ARG A 34 3.25 9.67 -0.58
C ARG A 34 4.35 9.15 0.34
N GLU A 35 3.97 8.43 1.40
CA GLU A 35 4.92 7.89 2.38
C GLU A 35 5.87 6.84 1.78
N VAL A 36 5.39 6.08 0.78
CA VAL A 36 6.23 5.11 0.06
C VAL A 36 7.14 5.81 -0.94
N ALA A 37 6.62 6.77 -1.71
CA ALA A 37 7.42 7.58 -2.63
C ALA A 37 8.57 8.29 -1.90
N GLU A 38 8.29 8.93 -0.76
CA GLU A 38 9.30 9.61 0.08
C GLU A 38 10.40 8.64 0.57
N ARG A 39 10.02 7.46 1.07
CA ARG A 39 10.98 6.46 1.57
C ARG A 39 11.83 5.82 0.47
N LEU A 40 11.31 5.75 -0.75
CA LEU A 40 12.03 5.22 -1.91
C LEU A 40 12.81 6.30 -2.68
N GLY A 41 12.61 7.59 -2.34
CA GLY A 41 13.17 8.71 -3.09
C GLY A 41 12.63 8.79 -4.51
N TRP A 42 11.37 8.39 -4.72
CA TRP A 42 10.70 8.38 -6.01
C TRP A 42 9.63 9.48 -6.06
N ASP A 43 9.22 9.84 -7.28
CA ASP A 43 8.04 10.68 -7.48
C ASP A 43 6.76 9.89 -7.17
N GLU A 44 5.71 10.58 -6.70
CA GLU A 44 4.41 9.94 -6.43
C GLU A 44 3.81 9.25 -7.66
N GLU A 45 4.12 9.74 -8.87
CA GLU A 45 3.68 9.15 -10.14
C GLU A 45 4.33 7.78 -10.41
N GLN A 46 5.44 7.46 -9.74
CA GLN A 46 6.10 6.16 -9.83
C GLN A 46 5.48 5.12 -8.88
N VAL A 47 4.56 5.51 -8.02
CA VAL A 47 3.93 4.63 -7.02
C VAL A 47 2.43 4.58 -7.25
N GLU A 48 1.90 3.39 -7.53
CA GLU A 48 0.48 3.12 -7.67
C GLU A 48 -0.01 2.31 -6.47
N ILE A 49 -0.92 2.86 -5.67
CA ILE A 49 -1.60 2.11 -4.62
C ILE A 49 -2.87 1.52 -5.21
N ARG A 50 -2.94 0.20 -5.29
CA ARG A 50 -4.15 -0.54 -5.65
C ARG A 50 -4.81 -1.04 -4.38
N PRO A 51 -5.86 -0.36 -3.89
CA PRO A 51 -6.64 -0.89 -2.79
C PRO A 51 -7.33 -2.17 -3.26
N THR A 52 -6.87 -3.32 -2.77
CA THR A 52 -7.56 -4.59 -2.96
C THR A 52 -8.72 -4.66 -1.98
N TYR A 53 -9.91 -5.00 -2.48
CA TYR A 53 -11.16 -5.03 -1.72
C TYR A 53 -10.98 -5.83 -0.41
N LEU A 54 -11.32 -5.15 0.68
CA LEU A 54 -11.24 -5.53 2.09
C LEU A 54 -11.57 -7.00 2.39
N GLY A 55 -10.65 -7.67 3.08
CA GLY A 55 -10.92 -8.65 4.15
C GLY A 55 -11.16 -8.01 5.53
N GLY A 56 -11.67 -6.76 5.58
CA GLY A 56 -12.02 -6.06 6.82
C GLY A 56 -10.85 -5.26 7.45
N GLY A 57 -11.12 -4.00 7.82
CA GLY A 57 -10.16 -3.12 8.52
C GLY A 57 -10.29 -3.14 10.04
N PHE A 58 -11.07 -4.07 10.60
CA PHE A 58 -11.21 -4.33 12.03
C PHE A 58 -10.41 -5.58 12.43
#